data_AF-A0A3D0N690-F1
#
_entry.id   AF-A0A3D0N690-F1
#
_cell.length_a   1.000
_cell.length_b   1.000
_cell.length_c   1.000
_cell.angle_alpha   90.00
_cell.angle_beta   90.00
_cell.angle_gamma   90.00
#
_symmetry.space_group_name_H-M   'P 1'
#
loop_
_entity.id
_entity.type
_entity.pdbx_description
1 polymer ?
#
loop_
_entity_poly.entity_id
_entity_poly.type
_entity_poly.pdbx_seq_one_letter_code
_entity_poly.pdbx_strand_id
1 'polypeptide(L)'
;MADSNDFEAGTGGWGNFIAGQVLRLDGGGATGPGCAELRHLGGGNGFVLVRDFGDGWRDHPIVRFHYRSDSPSPARLEVFGTTFDGSRDQWTSLGTLPIFGNGWLTAELDVAQVLRRTSPSLDIHRIFLSITLPPDGAILVDDYAMYSAVATEAGFRWAAPVDPSGIAGYSWVLDTADDTVPPEQITGSDLSTAYTDLTPGRYVFHLRACDGAGNWGPPTHLPITLEAQQSAAQGNG
;
A
#
# COMPACT_ATOMS: atom_id res chain seq x y z
N MET A 1 -3.14 7.63 8.00
CA MET A 1 -2.44 7.39 6.71
C MET A 1 -2.08 8.74 6.12
N ALA A 2 -0.82 8.97 5.71
CA ALA A 2 -0.44 10.25 5.06
C ALA A 2 -1.01 10.37 3.65
N ASP A 3 -0.97 9.25 2.94
CA ASP A 3 -1.30 9.19 1.53
C ASP A 3 -1.69 7.76 1.19
N SER A 4 -2.62 7.61 0.27
CA SER A 4 -3.09 6.30 -0.16
C SER A 4 -3.98 6.46 -1.38
N ASN A 5 -3.98 5.45 -2.25
CA ASN A 5 -4.79 5.45 -3.45
C ASN A 5 -5.14 4.02 -3.87
N ASP A 6 -6.42 3.78 -4.12
CA ASP A 6 -6.99 2.54 -4.67
C ASP A 6 -7.19 2.63 -6.20
N PHE A 7 -6.81 3.75 -6.81
CA PHE A 7 -6.84 4.01 -8.25
C PHE A 7 -8.24 3.99 -8.89
N GLU A 8 -9.30 3.98 -8.08
CA GLU A 8 -10.66 3.96 -8.56
C GLU A 8 -11.04 5.26 -9.27
N ALA A 9 -10.60 6.41 -8.73
CA ALA A 9 -10.88 7.73 -9.30
C ALA A 9 -9.77 8.26 -10.23
N GLY A 10 -8.56 7.69 -10.19
CA GLY A 10 -7.41 8.17 -10.96
C GLY A 10 -6.06 7.74 -10.39
N THR A 11 -4.95 8.22 -10.98
CA THR A 11 -3.60 7.82 -10.56
C THR A 11 -3.16 8.38 -9.20
N GLY A 12 -3.93 9.30 -8.61
CA GLY A 12 -3.64 9.89 -7.29
C GLY A 12 -2.28 10.58 -7.22
N GLY A 13 -1.84 11.16 -8.33
CA GLY A 13 -0.55 11.83 -8.44
C GLY A 13 0.60 10.93 -8.89
N TRP A 14 0.39 9.61 -9.01
CA TRP A 14 1.36 8.75 -9.66
C TRP A 14 1.54 9.19 -11.11
N GLY A 15 2.80 9.38 -11.50
CA GLY A 15 3.14 10.16 -12.68
C GLY A 15 4.20 9.52 -13.56
N ASN A 16 4.10 9.82 -14.86
CA ASN A 16 5.10 9.44 -15.85
C ASN A 16 6.45 10.06 -15.48
N PHE A 17 7.50 9.23 -15.52
CA PHE A 17 8.88 9.66 -15.33
C PHE A 17 9.76 8.88 -16.30
N ILE A 18 11.07 9.18 -16.40
CA ILE A 18 12.05 8.60 -17.35
C ILE A 18 11.61 7.27 -18.00
N ALA A 19 11.21 7.31 -19.27
CA ALA A 19 10.78 6.14 -20.06
C ALA A 19 9.71 5.23 -19.39
N GLY A 20 9.00 5.69 -18.37
CA GLY A 20 7.93 5.01 -17.67
C GLY A 20 6.62 5.77 -17.78
N GLN A 21 5.54 5.01 -17.90
CA GLN A 21 4.18 5.54 -18.00
C GLN A 21 3.28 4.91 -16.94
N VAL A 22 2.44 5.74 -16.33
CA VAL A 22 1.34 5.32 -15.46
C VAL A 22 0.04 5.56 -16.21
N LEU A 23 -0.76 4.51 -16.37
CA LEU A 23 -2.12 4.58 -16.88
C LEU A 23 -3.07 4.11 -15.79
N ARG A 24 -4.22 4.75 -15.67
CA ARG A 24 -5.30 4.25 -14.82
C ARG A 24 -6.20 3.35 -15.66
N LEU A 25 -6.45 2.14 -15.16
CA LEU A 25 -7.37 1.16 -15.74
C LEU A 25 -8.68 1.13 -14.94
N ASP A 26 -9.77 0.80 -15.63
CA ASP A 26 -11.12 0.60 -15.07
C ASP A 26 -11.41 -0.87 -14.71
N GLY A 27 -10.43 -1.76 -14.81
CA GLY A 27 -10.64 -3.19 -14.65
C GLY A 27 -9.37 -3.93 -14.23
N GLY A 28 -9.56 -5.00 -13.47
CA GLY A 28 -8.49 -5.93 -13.11
C GLY A 28 -7.76 -5.62 -11.80
N GLY A 29 -8.25 -4.66 -11.01
CA GLY A 29 -7.72 -4.31 -9.68
C GLY A 29 -7.75 -5.43 -8.64
N ALA A 30 -7.07 -5.17 -7.52
CA ALA A 30 -6.95 -6.06 -6.38
C ALA A 30 -8.08 -5.85 -5.37
N THR A 31 -8.39 -4.58 -5.07
CA THR A 31 -9.37 -4.19 -4.03
C THR A 31 -10.65 -3.60 -4.61
N GLY A 32 -10.67 -3.33 -5.92
CA GLY A 32 -11.83 -2.90 -6.70
C GLY A 32 -11.57 -3.09 -8.19
N PRO A 33 -12.42 -2.52 -9.07
CA PRO A 33 -12.21 -2.63 -10.51
C PRO A 33 -10.96 -1.85 -10.97
N GLY A 34 -10.65 -0.70 -10.37
CA GLY A 34 -9.56 0.17 -10.78
C GLY A 34 -8.16 -0.34 -10.42
N CYS A 35 -7.16 0.05 -11.21
CA CYS A 35 -5.75 -0.12 -10.86
C CYS A 35 -4.85 0.81 -11.69
N ALA A 36 -3.58 0.92 -11.31
CA ALA A 36 -2.54 1.58 -12.10
C ALA A 36 -1.76 0.55 -12.93
N GLU A 37 -1.68 0.76 -14.23
CA GLU A 37 -0.78 0.02 -15.12
C GLU A 37 0.50 0.81 -15.33
N LEU A 38 1.62 0.13 -15.08
CA LEU A 38 2.96 0.65 -15.26
C LEU A 38 3.57 0.05 -16.54
N ARG A 39 3.97 0.93 -17.46
CA ARG A 39 4.61 0.55 -18.73
C ARG A 39 6.01 1.11 -18.83
N HIS A 40 6.89 0.33 -19.47
CA HIS A 40 8.21 0.79 -19.90
C HIS A 40 8.14 1.13 -21.40
N LEU A 41 8.47 2.38 -21.75
CA LEU A 41 8.37 2.92 -23.10
C LEU A 41 9.62 2.68 -23.97
N GLY A 42 10.63 1.98 -23.44
CA GLY A 42 11.87 1.62 -24.13
C GLY A 42 13.07 2.51 -23.78
N GLY A 43 14.27 1.97 -23.95
CA GLY A 43 15.54 2.63 -23.65
C GLY A 43 15.92 2.60 -22.16
N GLY A 44 16.68 1.60 -21.74
CA GLY A 44 17.13 1.46 -20.34
C GLY A 44 16.05 0.88 -19.42
N ASN A 45 15.99 1.36 -18.18
CA ASN A 45 14.90 1.08 -17.24
C ASN A 45 13.86 2.21 -17.33
N GLY A 46 12.57 1.86 -17.27
CA GLY A 46 11.50 2.83 -17.10
C GLY A 46 11.32 3.17 -15.64
N PHE A 47 11.00 4.43 -15.32
CA PHE A 47 10.72 4.86 -13.96
C PHE A 47 9.36 5.55 -13.90
N VAL A 48 8.62 5.33 -12.83
CA VAL A 48 7.40 6.07 -12.53
C VAL A 48 7.53 6.74 -11.16
N LEU A 49 7.02 7.96 -11.04
CA LEU A 49 6.95 8.66 -9.76
C LEU A 49 5.76 8.14 -8.98
N VAL A 50 6.02 7.64 -7.77
CA VAL A 50 4.98 7.19 -6.82
C VAL A 50 4.53 8.38 -5.97
N ARG A 51 5.48 9.04 -5.32
CA ARG A 51 5.20 10.12 -4.38
C ARG A 51 6.39 11.05 -4.23
N ASP A 52 6.09 12.33 -4.03
CA ASP A 52 7.00 13.33 -3.49
C ASP A 52 6.65 13.53 -2.01
N PHE A 53 7.65 13.32 -1.15
CA PHE A 53 7.47 13.35 0.29
C PHE A 53 7.58 14.73 0.91
N GLY A 54 8.34 15.63 0.27
CA GLY A 54 8.93 16.75 0.99
C GLY A 54 9.57 16.29 2.31
N ASP A 55 9.36 17.07 3.38
CA ASP A 55 10.03 16.86 4.68
C ASP A 55 9.31 15.84 5.60
N GLY A 56 8.10 15.40 5.25
CA GLY A 56 7.19 14.64 6.13
C GLY A 56 7.29 13.11 6.04
N TRP A 57 8.24 12.55 5.27
CA TRP A 57 8.31 11.10 5.04
C TRP A 57 8.48 10.27 6.32
N ARG A 58 9.11 10.85 7.35
CA ARG A 58 9.39 10.17 8.64
C ARG A 58 8.14 9.86 9.43
N ASP A 59 7.08 10.61 9.22
CA ASP A 59 5.80 10.42 9.92
C ASP A 59 5.04 9.20 9.38
N HIS A 60 5.36 8.77 8.15
CA HIS A 60 4.72 7.65 7.47
C HIS A 60 5.74 6.85 6.64
N PRO A 61 6.69 6.16 7.29
CA PRO A 61 7.84 5.58 6.60
C PRO A 61 7.53 4.26 5.88
N ILE A 62 6.35 3.67 6.11
CA ILE A 62 5.98 2.39 5.52
C ILE A 62 5.22 2.64 4.22
N VAL A 63 5.74 2.07 3.13
CA VAL A 63 5.11 2.06 1.81
C VAL A 63 4.56 0.67 1.55
N ARG A 64 3.26 0.59 1.24
CA ARG A 64 2.60 -0.66 0.87
C ARG A 64 1.83 -0.50 -0.43
N PHE A 65 1.82 -1.52 -1.26
CA PHE A 65 0.93 -1.62 -2.41
C PHE A 65 0.80 -3.08 -2.88
N HIS A 66 -0.30 -3.38 -3.54
CA HIS A 66 -0.46 -4.62 -4.29
C HIS A 66 0.15 -4.47 -5.67
N TYR A 67 0.80 -5.52 -6.17
CA TYR A 67 1.36 -5.54 -7.51
C TYR A 67 1.24 -6.92 -8.15
N ARG A 68 1.11 -6.93 -9.47
CA ARG A 68 1.11 -8.14 -10.30
C ARG A 68 1.81 -7.82 -11.61
N SER A 69 2.43 -8.83 -12.21
CA SER A 69 2.92 -8.73 -13.58
C SER A 69 2.12 -9.66 -14.47
N ASP A 70 1.66 -9.14 -15.60
CA ASP A 70 1.05 -9.95 -16.67
C ASP A 70 2.07 -10.28 -17.77
N SER A 71 3.35 -9.95 -17.52
CA SER A 71 4.44 -10.19 -18.47
C SER A 71 4.72 -11.69 -18.64
N PRO A 72 4.77 -12.20 -19.89
CA PRO A 72 5.11 -13.60 -20.16
C PRO A 72 6.61 -13.90 -19.94
N SER A 73 7.45 -12.87 -19.85
CA SER A 73 8.89 -12.98 -19.59
C SER A 73 9.27 -12.35 -18.24
N PRO A 74 10.47 -12.66 -17.68
CA PRO A 74 10.90 -12.09 -16.40
C PRO A 74 10.86 -10.57 -16.40
N ALA A 75 10.04 -10.03 -15.51
CA ALA A 75 9.98 -8.61 -15.18
C ALA A 75 10.81 -8.33 -13.93
N ARG A 76 11.27 -7.09 -13.76
CA ARG A 76 11.80 -6.60 -12.49
C ARG A 76 11.08 -5.33 -12.09
N LEU A 77 10.73 -5.27 -10.81
CA LEU A 77 10.21 -4.09 -10.15
C LEU A 77 11.10 -3.79 -8.95
N GLU A 78 11.56 -2.57 -8.84
CA GLU A 78 12.43 -2.15 -7.75
C GLU A 78 11.99 -0.79 -7.24
N VAL A 79 12.00 -0.62 -5.92
CA VAL A 79 11.66 0.65 -5.27
C VAL A 79 12.95 1.46 -5.12
N PHE A 80 12.95 2.67 -5.67
CA PHE A 80 14.06 3.61 -5.55
C PHE A 80 13.62 4.88 -4.84
N GLY A 81 14.55 5.50 -4.13
CA GLY A 81 14.42 6.85 -3.61
C GLY A 81 15.43 7.81 -4.24
N THR A 82 15.05 9.06 -4.47
CA THR A 82 16.04 10.14 -4.59
C THR A 82 16.38 10.62 -3.18
N THR A 83 17.62 10.41 -2.76
CA THR A 83 18.09 10.77 -1.42
C THR A 83 19.19 11.83 -1.47
N PHE A 84 19.36 12.57 -0.39
CA PHE A 84 20.43 13.54 -0.22
C PHE A 84 21.34 13.13 0.94
N ASP A 85 22.65 13.10 0.69
CA ASP A 85 23.66 12.67 1.67
C ASP A 85 24.31 13.83 2.44
N GLY A 86 23.83 15.06 2.25
CA GLY A 86 24.46 16.28 2.76
C GLY A 86 25.31 17.01 1.72
N SER A 87 25.61 16.39 0.58
CA SER A 87 26.46 16.96 -0.47
C SER A 87 25.88 16.86 -1.89
N ARG A 88 25.18 15.77 -2.21
CA ARG A 88 24.61 15.53 -3.54
C ARG A 88 23.38 14.63 -3.48
N ASP A 89 22.56 14.72 -4.53
CA ASP A 89 21.48 13.78 -4.75
C ASP A 89 22.01 12.41 -5.20
N GLN A 90 21.35 11.36 -4.74
CA GLN A 90 21.64 9.97 -5.06
C GLN A 90 20.37 9.24 -5.45
N TRP A 91 20.52 8.24 -6.33
CA TRP A 91 19.51 7.21 -6.54
C TRP A 91 19.82 6.04 -5.61
N THR A 92 18.97 5.84 -4.61
CA THR A 92 19.14 4.80 -3.61
C THR A 92 18.13 3.68 -3.87
N SER A 93 18.62 2.46 -4.11
CA SER A 93 17.74 1.29 -4.11
C SER A 93 17.23 1.07 -2.68
N LEU A 94 15.92 1.00 -2.54
CA LEU A 94 15.26 0.74 -1.27
C LEU A 94 14.83 -0.72 -1.15
N GLY A 95 14.63 -1.41 -2.28
CA GLY A 95 14.36 -2.84 -2.30
C GLY A 95 13.93 -3.35 -3.66
N THR A 96 14.32 -4.57 -3.99
CA THR A 96 13.87 -5.28 -5.18
C THR A 96 12.65 -6.14 -4.83
N LEU A 97 11.59 -6.04 -5.64
CA LEU A 97 10.34 -6.76 -5.43
C LEU A 97 10.32 -8.05 -6.25
N PRO A 98 10.06 -9.22 -5.63
CA PRO A 98 9.99 -10.48 -6.34
C PRO A 98 8.70 -10.54 -7.18
N ILE A 99 8.79 -11.05 -8.40
CA ILE A 99 7.62 -11.25 -9.27
C ILE A 99 7.51 -12.73 -9.57
N PHE A 100 6.42 -13.36 -9.14
CA PHE A 100 6.16 -14.77 -9.37
C PHE A 100 4.67 -15.06 -9.40
N GLY A 101 4.30 -16.13 -10.12
CA GLY A 101 2.90 -16.51 -10.31
C GLY A 101 2.12 -15.50 -11.15
N ASN A 102 0.80 -15.66 -11.14
CA ASN A 102 -0.17 -14.84 -11.85
C ASN A 102 -1.18 -14.17 -10.90
N GLY A 103 -0.88 -14.15 -9.60
CA GLY A 103 -1.70 -13.54 -8.56
C GLY A 103 -1.16 -12.19 -8.11
N TRP A 104 -2.00 -11.42 -7.42
CA TRP A 104 -1.57 -10.20 -6.74
C TRP A 104 -0.62 -10.54 -5.58
N LEU A 105 0.48 -9.80 -5.50
CA LEU A 105 1.46 -9.83 -4.41
C LEU A 105 1.36 -8.53 -3.62
N THR A 106 1.77 -8.55 -2.35
CA THR A 106 1.86 -7.34 -1.51
C THR A 106 3.32 -6.97 -1.31
N ALA A 107 3.68 -5.74 -1.67
CA ALA A 107 4.95 -5.13 -1.30
C ALA A 107 4.73 -4.31 -0.03
N GLU A 108 5.60 -4.47 0.97
CA GLU A 108 5.63 -3.63 2.16
C GLU A 108 7.08 -3.31 2.51
N LEU A 109 7.38 -2.02 2.61
CA LEU A 109 8.74 -1.52 2.78
C LEU A 109 8.80 -0.43 3.84
N ASP A 110 9.56 -0.65 4.91
CA ASP A 110 9.92 0.37 5.88
C ASP A 110 11.13 1.17 5.35
N VAL A 111 10.85 2.31 4.73
CA VAL A 111 11.86 3.20 4.15
C VAL A 111 12.84 3.67 5.23
N ALA A 112 12.36 3.97 6.44
CA ALA A 112 13.23 4.43 7.53
C ALA A 112 14.20 3.32 7.96
N GLN A 113 13.72 2.08 8.05
CA GLN A 113 14.58 0.94 8.38
C GLN A 113 15.63 0.68 7.30
N VAL A 114 15.25 0.79 6.02
CA VAL A 114 16.21 0.63 4.92
C VAL A 114 17.27 1.71 4.96
N LEU A 115 16.88 2.99 5.05
CA LEU A 115 17.83 4.10 5.11
C LEU A 115 18.75 4.01 6.33
N ARG A 116 18.23 3.60 7.51
CA ARG A 116 19.08 3.34 8.70
C ARG A 116 20.17 2.29 8.45
N ARG A 117 19.89 1.27 7.64
CA ARG A 117 20.86 0.22 7.28
C ARG A 117 21.88 0.70 6.25
N THR A 118 21.49 1.61 5.35
CA THR A 118 22.37 2.16 4.31
C THR A 118 23.20 3.34 4.83
N SER A 119 22.54 4.43 5.26
CA SER A 119 23.13 5.55 5.98
C SER A 119 22.02 6.36 6.68
N PRO A 120 22.04 6.48 8.02
CA PRO A 120 21.02 7.19 8.78
C PRO A 120 20.91 8.70 8.47
N SER A 121 21.92 9.28 7.83
CA SER A 121 21.94 10.70 7.44
C SER A 121 21.20 10.98 6.14
N LEU A 122 20.74 9.96 5.42
CA LEU A 122 20.03 10.14 4.16
C LEU A 122 18.62 10.67 4.41
N ASP A 123 18.31 11.77 3.73
CA ASP A 123 16.95 12.25 3.57
C ASP A 123 16.40 11.81 2.22
N ILE A 124 15.16 11.34 2.17
CA ILE A 124 14.48 10.95 0.94
C ILE A 124 13.47 12.02 0.53
N HIS A 125 13.49 12.39 -0.75
CA HIS A 125 12.58 13.38 -1.30
C HIS A 125 11.44 12.74 -2.10
N ARG A 126 11.71 11.65 -2.80
CA ARG A 126 10.74 11.00 -3.69
C ARG A 126 10.93 9.50 -3.71
N ILE A 127 9.85 8.78 -3.98
CA ILE A 127 9.90 7.35 -4.35
C ILE A 127 9.52 7.16 -5.80
N PHE A 128 10.28 6.27 -6.43
CA PHE A 128 10.08 5.79 -7.77
C PHE A 128 9.94 4.27 -7.76
N LEU A 129 9.19 3.75 -8.71
CA LEU A 129 9.34 2.36 -9.12
C LEU A 129 10.17 2.31 -10.40
N SER A 130 11.25 1.57 -10.36
CA SER A 130 12.04 1.17 -11.53
C SER A 130 11.45 -0.09 -12.11
N ILE A 131 11.21 -0.05 -13.42
CA ILE A 131 10.47 -1.04 -14.18
C ILE A 131 11.40 -1.56 -15.28
N THR A 132 11.66 -2.87 -15.25
CA THR A 132 12.25 -3.58 -16.38
C THR A 132 11.23 -4.61 -16.88
N LEU A 133 10.74 -4.41 -18.10
CA LEU A 133 9.75 -5.27 -18.75
C LEU A 133 10.20 -5.67 -20.16
N PRO A 134 9.73 -6.82 -20.69
CA PRO A 134 9.76 -7.06 -22.13
C PRO A 134 8.85 -6.05 -22.86
N PRO A 135 8.94 -5.94 -24.21
CA PRO A 135 8.22 -4.92 -24.98
C PRO A 135 6.70 -4.89 -24.79
N ASP A 136 6.11 -6.02 -24.43
CA ASP A 136 4.68 -6.28 -24.27
C ASP A 136 4.31 -6.64 -22.83
N GLY A 137 5.24 -6.43 -21.89
CA GLY A 137 5.00 -6.61 -20.46
C GLY A 137 4.29 -5.40 -19.83
N ALA A 138 3.50 -5.68 -18.81
CA ALA A 138 2.88 -4.69 -17.95
C ALA A 138 2.98 -5.12 -16.48
N ILE A 139 3.10 -4.14 -15.59
CA ILE A 139 2.96 -4.34 -14.15
C ILE A 139 1.72 -3.57 -13.72
N LEU A 140 0.80 -4.26 -13.05
CA LEU A 140 -0.35 -3.65 -12.41
C LEU A 140 0.00 -3.38 -10.96
N VAL A 141 -0.45 -2.23 -10.46
CA VAL A 141 -0.31 -1.80 -9.07
C VAL A 141 -1.67 -1.35 -8.58
N ASP A 142 -2.00 -1.72 -7.33
CA ASP A 142 -3.25 -1.33 -6.69
C ASP A 142 -3.09 -1.15 -5.17
N ASP A 143 -4.07 -0.53 -4.52
CA ASP A 143 -4.19 -0.32 -3.07
C ASP A 143 -2.88 0.16 -2.42
N TYR A 144 -2.37 1.26 -2.96
CA TYR A 144 -1.20 1.95 -2.43
C TYR A 144 -1.55 2.67 -1.12
N ALA A 145 -0.64 2.58 -0.16
CA ALA A 145 -0.74 3.27 1.12
C ALA A 145 0.62 3.63 1.68
N MET A 146 0.64 4.77 2.38
CA MET A 146 1.72 5.26 3.20
C MET A 146 1.25 5.44 4.63
N TYR A 147 1.91 4.74 5.55
CA TYR A 147 1.52 4.73 6.95
C TYR A 147 2.70 4.57 7.89
N SER A 148 2.40 4.64 9.18
CA SER A 148 3.32 4.41 10.29
C SER A 148 2.65 3.47 11.28
N ALA A 149 3.43 2.61 11.90
CA ALA A 149 2.98 1.85 13.07
C ALA A 149 2.86 2.77 14.30
N VAL A 150 3.66 3.84 14.38
CA VAL A 150 3.49 4.90 15.38
C VAL A 150 2.36 5.82 14.91
N ALA A 151 1.13 5.49 15.27
CA ALA A 151 -0.08 6.20 14.89
C ALA A 151 -1.18 6.05 15.96
N THR A 152 -2.12 6.99 15.96
CA THR A 152 -3.35 6.94 16.79
C THR A 152 -4.60 6.72 15.94
N GLU A 153 -4.41 6.38 14.66
CA GLU A 153 -5.47 6.12 13.69
C GLU A 153 -5.14 4.89 12.85
N ALA A 154 -6.17 4.15 12.45
CA ALA A 154 -6.06 2.99 11.57
C ALA A 154 -7.16 3.04 10.52
N GLY A 155 -6.76 2.97 9.24
CA GLY A 155 -7.68 2.89 8.11
C GLY A 155 -7.64 1.51 7.47
N PHE A 156 -8.81 1.03 7.06
CA PHE A 156 -9.00 -0.27 6.46
C PHE A 156 -9.74 -0.13 5.13
N ARG A 157 -9.34 -0.95 4.16
CA ARG A 157 -10.03 -1.14 2.88
C ARG A 157 -10.14 -2.62 2.58
N TRP A 158 -11.18 -3.00 1.86
CA TRP A 158 -11.40 -4.38 1.46
C TRP A 158 -12.08 -4.47 0.10
N ALA A 159 -11.87 -5.60 -0.56
CA ALA A 159 -12.53 -5.92 -1.82
C ALA A 159 -13.94 -6.44 -1.55
N ALA A 160 -14.89 -6.06 -2.41
CA ALA A 160 -16.18 -6.71 -2.43
C ALA A 160 -16.02 -8.16 -2.93
N PRO A 161 -16.50 -9.18 -2.18
CA PRO A 161 -16.53 -10.54 -2.71
C PRO A 161 -17.54 -10.63 -3.85
N VAL A 162 -17.27 -11.55 -4.78
CA VAL A 162 -18.21 -11.85 -5.87
C VAL A 162 -19.29 -12.78 -5.33
N ASP A 163 -20.55 -12.32 -5.34
CA ASP A 163 -21.72 -13.12 -5.00
C ASP A 163 -22.82 -12.98 -6.07
N PRO A 164 -23.48 -14.06 -6.52
CA PRO A 164 -24.54 -13.98 -7.52
C PRO A 164 -25.74 -13.09 -7.15
N SER A 165 -26.01 -12.94 -5.84
CA SER A 165 -27.07 -12.06 -5.33
C SER A 165 -26.61 -10.62 -5.11
N GLY A 166 -25.32 -10.35 -5.31
CA GLY A 166 -24.68 -9.12 -4.90
C GLY A 166 -24.42 -9.05 -3.39
N ILE A 167 -23.81 -7.96 -2.94
CA ILE A 167 -23.53 -7.71 -1.53
C ILE A 167 -24.46 -6.63 -1.00
N ALA A 168 -25.24 -6.94 0.03
CA ALA A 168 -26.13 -6.00 0.69
C ALA A 168 -25.37 -5.04 1.63
N GLY A 169 -24.27 -5.51 2.23
CA GLY A 169 -23.41 -4.69 3.06
C GLY A 169 -22.42 -5.51 3.89
N TYR A 170 -21.79 -4.86 4.84
CA TYR A 170 -20.74 -5.43 5.68
C TYR A 170 -20.98 -5.14 7.16
N SER A 171 -20.47 -6.03 8.01
CA SER A 171 -20.34 -5.80 9.45
C SER A 171 -18.88 -5.89 9.83
N TRP A 172 -18.41 -4.94 10.63
CA TRP A 172 -17.02 -4.90 11.07
C TRP A 172 -16.87 -4.44 12.51
N VAL A 173 -15.79 -4.92 13.15
CA VAL A 173 -15.40 -4.59 14.52
C VAL A 173 -13.88 -4.46 14.57
N LEU A 174 -13.36 -3.52 15.37
CA LEU A 174 -11.95 -3.46 15.74
C LEU A 174 -11.85 -3.65 17.25
N ASP A 175 -11.19 -4.71 17.68
CA ASP A 175 -10.95 -4.99 19.09
C ASP A 175 -9.60 -5.69 19.31
N THR A 176 -9.37 -6.28 20.48
CA THR A 176 -8.11 -6.95 20.83
C THR A 176 -8.22 -8.49 20.85
N ALA A 177 -9.38 -9.06 20.56
CA ALA A 177 -9.61 -10.50 20.51
C ALA A 177 -9.26 -11.04 19.12
N ASP A 178 -8.82 -12.30 19.05
CA ASP A 178 -8.35 -12.87 17.78
C ASP A 178 -9.49 -13.39 16.90
N ASP A 179 -10.64 -13.71 17.50
CA ASP A 179 -11.70 -14.49 16.87
C ASP A 179 -13.09 -13.84 16.96
N THR A 180 -13.17 -12.54 17.28
CA THR A 180 -14.45 -11.81 17.29
C THR A 180 -15.20 -12.01 15.96
N VAL A 181 -16.46 -12.43 16.07
CA VAL A 181 -17.38 -12.47 14.94
C VAL A 181 -18.21 -11.19 14.96
N PRO A 182 -18.10 -10.30 13.96
CA PRO A 182 -18.95 -9.11 13.88
C PRO A 182 -20.43 -9.51 13.92
N PRO A 183 -21.37 -8.72 14.47
CA PRO A 183 -22.78 -9.11 14.58
C PRO A 183 -23.47 -9.28 13.22
N GLU A 184 -24.63 -9.96 13.19
CA GLU A 184 -25.46 -10.12 11.96
C GLU A 184 -26.27 -8.85 11.68
N GLN A 185 -25.57 -7.73 11.66
CA GLN A 185 -26.14 -6.41 11.44
C GLN A 185 -25.20 -5.64 10.52
N ILE A 186 -25.76 -5.13 9.42
CA ILE A 186 -25.03 -4.30 8.47
C ILE A 186 -24.61 -3.01 9.19
N THR A 187 -23.31 -2.81 9.31
CA THR A 187 -22.70 -1.56 9.78
C THR A 187 -22.72 -0.51 8.66
N GLY A 188 -22.44 -0.93 7.43
CA GLY A 188 -22.49 -0.07 6.24
C GLY A 188 -22.22 -0.84 4.95
N SER A 189 -22.29 -0.14 3.81
CA SER A 189 -22.05 -0.70 2.46
C SER A 189 -20.74 -0.22 1.85
N ASP A 190 -20.00 0.65 2.52
CA ASP A 190 -18.72 1.15 2.06
C ASP A 190 -17.65 0.05 2.03
N LEU A 191 -16.61 0.25 1.23
CA LEU A 191 -15.44 -0.65 1.13
C LEU A 191 -14.24 -0.16 1.94
N SER A 192 -14.48 0.78 2.86
CA SER A 192 -13.46 1.32 3.73
C SER A 192 -14.05 1.80 5.05
N THR A 193 -13.21 1.81 6.08
CA THR A 193 -13.53 2.43 7.37
C THR A 193 -12.26 2.90 8.06
N ALA A 194 -12.38 3.78 9.04
CA ALA A 194 -11.26 4.26 9.83
C ALA A 194 -11.63 4.42 11.30
N TYR A 195 -10.63 4.23 12.15
CA TYR A 195 -10.71 4.43 13.60
C TYR A 195 -9.68 5.48 14.01
N THR A 196 -10.06 6.34 14.94
CA THR A 196 -9.21 7.38 15.55
C THR A 196 -9.06 7.13 17.04
N ASP A 197 -8.23 7.94 17.70
CA ASP A 197 -8.03 7.92 19.15
C ASP A 197 -7.59 6.55 19.69
N LEU A 198 -6.88 5.78 18.86
CA LEU A 198 -6.31 4.50 19.23
C LEU A 198 -5.05 4.69 20.07
N THR A 199 -4.92 3.88 21.10
CA THR A 199 -3.69 3.78 21.88
C THR A 199 -2.72 2.77 21.27
N PRO A 200 -1.41 2.87 21.53
CA PRO A 200 -0.47 1.81 21.17
C PRO A 200 -0.91 0.44 21.70
N GLY A 201 -0.85 -0.58 20.86
CA GLY A 201 -1.36 -1.91 21.19
C GLY A 201 -1.60 -2.76 19.95
N ARG A 202 -1.92 -4.03 20.19
CA ARG A 202 -2.34 -4.96 19.14
C ARG A 202 -3.87 -4.92 19.03
N TYR A 203 -4.35 -4.80 17.80
CA TYR A 203 -5.77 -4.87 17.46
C TYR A 203 -5.99 -5.89 16.35
N VAL A 204 -7.23 -6.34 16.20
CA VAL A 204 -7.67 -7.18 15.09
C VAL A 204 -8.89 -6.52 14.47
N PHE A 205 -8.83 -6.27 13.17
CA PHE A 205 -9.98 -5.82 12.38
C PHE A 205 -10.73 -7.03 11.87
N HIS A 206 -12.00 -7.12 12.24
CA HIS A 206 -12.91 -8.20 11.91
C HIS A 206 -13.91 -7.70 10.87
N LEU A 207 -14.14 -8.46 9.80
CA LEU A 207 -15.05 -8.08 8.73
C LEU A 207 -15.83 -9.31 8.24
N ARG A 208 -17.13 -9.15 7.97
CA ARG A 208 -17.90 -10.10 7.16
C ARG A 208 -18.91 -9.42 6.27
N ALA A 209 -19.22 -10.05 5.14
CA ALA A 209 -20.21 -9.58 4.17
C ALA A 209 -21.58 -10.22 4.42
N CYS A 210 -22.63 -9.47 4.11
CA CYS A 210 -24.01 -9.93 3.99
C CYS A 210 -24.39 -9.88 2.52
N ASP A 211 -24.84 -11.00 1.96
CA ASP A 211 -25.27 -11.09 0.56
C ASP A 211 -26.66 -10.43 0.34
N GLY A 212 -27.08 -10.30 -0.91
CA GLY A 212 -28.37 -9.71 -1.28
C GLY A 212 -29.59 -10.51 -0.80
N ALA A 213 -29.40 -11.76 -0.38
CA ALA A 213 -30.44 -12.62 0.19
C ALA A 213 -30.48 -12.58 1.73
N GLY A 214 -29.56 -11.86 2.37
CA GLY A 214 -29.46 -11.76 3.83
C GLY A 214 -28.60 -12.82 4.50
N ASN A 215 -27.86 -13.64 3.74
CA ASN A 215 -26.93 -14.62 4.30
C ASN A 215 -25.61 -13.93 4.69
N TRP A 216 -25.04 -14.36 5.81
CA TRP A 216 -23.76 -13.85 6.29
C TRP A 216 -22.62 -14.81 5.98
N GLY A 217 -21.55 -14.28 5.39
CA GLY A 217 -20.31 -15.01 5.17
C GLY A 217 -19.49 -15.20 6.45
N PRO A 218 -18.43 -16.04 6.40
CA PRO A 218 -17.50 -16.18 7.51
C PRO A 218 -16.73 -14.86 7.77
N PRO A 219 -16.27 -14.62 9.01
CA PRO A 219 -15.43 -13.47 9.33
C PRO A 219 -14.02 -13.61 8.74
N THR A 220 -13.45 -12.48 8.35
CA THR A 220 -12.03 -12.29 8.05
C THR A 220 -11.40 -11.48 9.17
N HIS A 221 -10.18 -11.85 9.56
CA HIS A 221 -9.44 -11.25 10.67
C HIS A 221 -8.12 -10.67 10.18
N LEU A 222 -7.90 -9.38 10.39
CA LEU A 222 -6.66 -8.68 10.03
C LEU A 222 -5.99 -8.10 11.28
N PRO A 223 -4.95 -8.74 11.81
CA PRO A 223 -4.21 -8.20 12.95
C PRO A 223 -3.37 -6.99 12.54
N ILE A 224 -3.34 -5.97 13.39
CA ILE A 224 -2.48 -4.79 13.28
C ILE A 224 -1.81 -4.49 14.63
N THR A 225 -0.66 -3.83 14.58
CA THR A 225 0.05 -3.36 15.77
C THR A 225 0.32 -1.87 15.65
N LEU A 226 -0.12 -1.10 16.63
CA LEU A 226 0.25 0.30 16.81
C LEU A 226 1.36 0.41 17.86
N GLU A 227 2.42 1.10 17.50
CA GLU A 227 3.60 1.29 18.32
C GLU A 227 3.53 2.62 19.10
N ALA A 228 4.14 2.63 20.27
CA ALA A 228 4.27 3.86 21.04
C ALA A 228 5.33 4.76 20.39
N GLN A 229 5.08 6.07 20.40
CA GLN A 229 6.10 7.04 20.02
C GLN A 229 7.29 6.90 20.98
N GLN A 230 8.47 6.60 20.44
CA GLN A 230 9.68 6.55 21.26
C GLN A 230 10.00 7.95 21.76
N SER A 231 9.99 8.14 23.08
CA SER A 231 10.52 9.36 23.69
C SER A 231 12.02 9.44 23.41
N ALA A 232 12.48 10.54 22.82
CA ALA A 232 13.91 10.81 22.74
C ALA A 232 14.47 10.79 24.17
N ALA A 233 15.43 9.90 24.43
CA ALA A 233 16.11 9.86 25.71
C ALA A 233 16.66 11.26 26.01
N GLN A 234 16.22 11.87 27.12
CA GLN A 234 16.84 13.06 27.66
C GLN A 234 18.32 12.74 27.89
N GLY A 235 19.20 13.38 27.12
CA GLY A 235 20.64 13.32 27.36
C GLY A 235 20.89 13.83 28.78
N ASN A 236 21.36 12.95 29.66
CA ASN A 236 21.81 13.31 30.99
C ASN A 236 22.94 14.35 30.85
N GLY A 237 22.70 15.55 31.39
CA GLY A 237 23.74 16.52 31.71
C GLY A 237 24.53 16.13 32.96
#